data_AF-A0A7I9ZTU1-F1
#
_entry.id   AF-A0A7I9ZTU1-F1
#
_cell.length_a   1.000
_cell.length_b   1.000
_cell.length_c   1.000
_cell.angle_alpha   90.00
_cell.angle_beta   90.00
_cell.angle_gamma   90.00
#
_symmetry.space_group_name_H-M   'P 1'
#
loop_
_entity.id
_entity.type
_entity.pdbx_description
1 polymer ?
#
loop_
_entity_poly.entity_id
_entity_poly.type
_entity_poly.pdbx_seq_one_letter_code
_entity_poly.pdbx_strand_id
1 'polypeptide(L)'
;MTTTSLNGVDQEALSATMIAVKDTPGLAQVSFTLGSAWLSGCHQRSQTGAMRQNGEIVAGRASRYVLESDEPAALLGTDKAANPGEYVLQALAGCYAVTYATNAAVRGIELSSLRLELEVDFDLRGFLNLDDSVRPGAQQIRVRVHAKSPTATDEQLQELTDAVQKRSPIRDTLANPVDIVTTLVR
;
A
#
# COMPACT_ATOMS: atom_id res chain seq x y z
N MET A 1 -21.59 15.10 -19.53
CA MET A 1 -22.15 14.63 -18.25
C MET A 1 -21.12 14.93 -17.20
N THR A 2 -21.46 15.70 -16.17
CA THR A 2 -20.56 16.00 -15.04
C THR A 2 -20.45 14.76 -14.18
N THR A 3 -19.29 14.12 -14.18
CA THR A 3 -19.00 12.94 -13.36
C THR A 3 -19.17 13.30 -11.88
N THR A 4 -20.04 12.59 -11.16
CA THR A 4 -20.23 12.84 -9.71
C THR A 4 -19.02 12.31 -8.95
N SER A 5 -18.03 13.18 -8.73
CA SER A 5 -16.79 12.86 -8.01
C SER A 5 -16.89 13.34 -6.56
N LEU A 6 -16.53 12.49 -5.60
CA LEU A 6 -16.38 12.84 -4.19
C LEU A 6 -14.98 12.40 -3.71
N ASN A 7 -14.22 13.31 -3.11
CA ASN A 7 -12.81 13.09 -2.73
C ASN A 7 -11.91 12.67 -3.91
N GLY A 8 -12.27 13.08 -5.14
CA GLY A 8 -11.58 12.66 -6.36
C GLY A 8 -11.93 11.23 -6.83
N VAL A 9 -12.85 10.53 -6.14
CA VAL A 9 -13.34 9.22 -6.52
C VAL A 9 -14.61 9.36 -7.35
N ASP A 10 -14.60 8.81 -8.57
CA ASP A 10 -15.78 8.70 -9.42
C ASP A 10 -16.78 7.70 -8.81
N GLN A 11 -17.90 8.21 -8.31
CA GLN A 11 -18.90 7.40 -7.62
C GLN A 11 -19.64 6.46 -8.57
N GLU A 12 -19.87 6.89 -9.81
CA GLU A 12 -20.54 6.07 -10.82
C GLU A 12 -19.64 4.90 -11.22
N ALA A 13 -18.36 5.17 -11.49
CA ALA A 13 -17.38 4.13 -11.81
C ALA A 13 -17.16 3.15 -10.64
N LEU A 14 -17.14 3.65 -9.39
CA LEU A 14 -17.02 2.80 -8.21
C LEU A 14 -18.23 1.87 -8.07
N SER A 15 -19.44 2.41 -8.21
CA SER A 15 -20.68 1.62 -8.18
C SER A 15 -20.71 0.58 -9.30
N ALA A 16 -20.37 0.97 -10.52
CA ALA A 16 -20.27 0.07 -11.66
C ALA A 16 -19.25 -1.06 -11.42
N THR A 17 -18.10 -0.74 -10.80
CA THR A 17 -17.08 -1.73 -10.43
C THR A 17 -17.63 -2.74 -9.42
N MET A 18 -18.33 -2.28 -8.38
CA MET A 18 -18.94 -3.17 -7.39
C MET A 18 -19.99 -4.10 -8.02
N ILE A 19 -20.81 -3.59 -8.93
CA ILE A 19 -21.80 -4.40 -9.67
C ILE A 19 -21.10 -5.41 -10.56
N ALA A 20 -20.10 -4.98 -11.35
CA ALA A 20 -19.36 -5.87 -12.23
C ALA A 20 -18.66 -7.01 -11.47
N VAL A 21 -18.07 -6.72 -10.32
CA VAL A 21 -17.47 -7.74 -9.45
C VAL A 21 -18.53 -8.67 -8.85
N LYS A 22 -19.69 -8.15 -8.45
CA LYS A 22 -20.79 -8.98 -7.94
C LYS A 22 -21.33 -9.93 -9.00
N ASP A 23 -21.52 -9.44 -10.22
CA ASP A 23 -22.08 -10.21 -11.33
C ASP A 23 -21.04 -11.16 -11.94
N THR A 24 -19.76 -10.76 -11.93
CA THR A 24 -18.62 -11.57 -12.39
C THR A 24 -17.52 -11.61 -11.32
N PRO A 25 -17.62 -12.52 -10.33
CA PRO A 25 -16.69 -12.58 -9.19
C PRO A 25 -15.21 -12.72 -9.56
N GLY A 26 -14.89 -13.31 -10.72
CA GLY A 26 -13.52 -13.39 -11.22
C GLY A 26 -12.84 -12.02 -11.41
N LEU A 27 -13.61 -10.95 -11.65
CA LEU A 27 -13.09 -9.58 -11.76
C LEU A 27 -12.52 -9.04 -10.44
N ALA A 28 -12.82 -9.67 -9.30
CA ALA A 28 -12.19 -9.35 -8.02
C ALA A 28 -10.73 -9.79 -7.94
N GLN A 29 -10.30 -10.73 -8.79
CA GLN A 29 -8.96 -11.29 -8.77
C GLN A 29 -8.01 -10.39 -9.54
N VAL A 30 -7.05 -9.79 -8.83
CA VAL A 30 -6.02 -8.94 -9.42
C VAL A 30 -4.63 -9.42 -9.04
N SER A 31 -3.67 -9.27 -9.95
CA SER A 31 -2.26 -9.52 -9.66
C SER A 31 -1.37 -8.43 -10.24
N PHE A 32 -0.25 -8.22 -9.57
CA PHE A 32 0.75 -7.20 -9.91
C PHE A 32 2.11 -7.87 -10.07
N THR A 33 2.94 -7.32 -10.93
CA THR A 33 4.30 -7.80 -11.15
C THR A 33 5.30 -6.65 -10.98
N LEU A 34 6.50 -6.98 -10.51
CA LEU A 34 7.62 -6.06 -10.36
C LEU A 34 8.88 -6.82 -10.78
N GLY A 35 9.66 -6.23 -11.70
CA GLY A 35 11.02 -6.69 -11.97
C GLY A 35 11.99 -5.82 -11.17
N SER A 36 13.05 -6.42 -10.64
CA SER A 36 14.11 -5.70 -9.92
C SER A 36 15.48 -6.19 -10.36
N ALA A 37 16.44 -5.28 -10.40
CA ALA A 37 17.84 -5.56 -10.66
C ALA A 37 18.71 -4.91 -9.58
N TRP A 38 19.67 -5.69 -9.08
CA TRP A 38 20.74 -5.18 -8.25
C TRP A 38 21.64 -4.26 -9.08
N LEU A 39 22.02 -3.12 -8.50
CA LEU A 39 22.97 -2.20 -9.12
C LEU A 39 24.35 -2.36 -8.46
N SER A 40 24.44 -2.05 -7.17
CA SER A 40 25.67 -2.14 -6.38
C SER A 40 25.38 -1.97 -4.89
N GLY A 41 26.13 -2.62 -4.00
CA GLY A 41 25.92 -2.45 -2.55
C GLY A 41 24.47 -2.75 -2.15
N CYS A 42 23.87 -1.87 -1.35
CA CYS A 42 22.45 -1.92 -0.95
C CYS A 42 21.50 -1.31 -2.01
N HIS A 43 22.02 -0.81 -3.14
CA HIS A 43 21.22 -0.11 -4.15
C HIS A 43 20.67 -1.08 -5.20
N GLN A 44 19.35 -1.00 -5.40
CA GLN A 44 18.62 -1.68 -6.46
C GLN A 44 17.74 -0.70 -7.24
N ARG A 45 17.40 -1.10 -8.48
CA ARG A 45 16.36 -0.46 -9.28
C ARG A 45 15.29 -1.47 -9.69
N SER A 46 14.04 -1.07 -9.51
CA SER A 46 12.85 -1.86 -9.83
C SER A 46 11.96 -1.15 -10.84
N GLN A 47 11.21 -1.92 -11.61
CA GLN A 47 10.20 -1.40 -12.54
C GLN A 47 8.92 -2.20 -12.43
N THR A 48 7.79 -1.49 -12.31
CA THR A 48 6.47 -2.14 -12.27
C THR A 48 6.11 -2.78 -13.62
N GLY A 49 5.56 -3.99 -13.54
CA GLY A 49 5.18 -4.81 -14.68
C GLY A 49 3.70 -4.70 -15.03
N ALA A 50 3.20 -5.74 -15.72
CA ALA A 50 1.79 -5.83 -16.07
C ALA A 50 0.94 -6.07 -14.81
N MET A 51 -0.22 -5.41 -14.77
CA MET A 51 -1.32 -5.77 -13.88
C MET A 51 -2.23 -6.75 -14.64
N ARG A 52 -2.72 -7.77 -13.95
CA ARG A 52 -3.76 -8.65 -14.48
C ARG A 52 -5.04 -8.52 -13.67
N GLN A 53 -6.18 -8.64 -14.33
CA GLN A 53 -7.49 -8.74 -13.72
C GLN A 53 -8.21 -9.94 -14.33
N ASN A 54 -8.71 -10.84 -13.49
CA ASN A 54 -9.30 -12.11 -13.93
C ASN A 54 -8.38 -12.89 -14.90
N GLY A 55 -7.07 -12.89 -14.64
CA GLY A 55 -6.06 -13.54 -15.48
C GLY A 55 -5.60 -12.74 -16.70
N GLU A 56 -6.40 -11.78 -17.17
CA GLU A 56 -6.14 -10.99 -18.37
C GLU A 56 -5.28 -9.76 -18.10
N ILE A 57 -4.40 -9.39 -19.03
CA ILE A 57 -3.58 -8.17 -18.90
C ILE A 57 -4.48 -6.95 -19.04
N VAL A 58 -4.42 -6.06 -18.04
CA VAL A 58 -5.15 -4.79 -18.09
C VAL A 58 -4.44 -3.83 -19.04
N ALA A 59 -5.07 -3.55 -20.18
CA ALA A 59 -4.58 -2.60 -21.17
C ALA A 59 -4.57 -1.16 -20.61
N GLY A 60 -3.65 -0.32 -21.07
CA GLY A 60 -3.64 1.11 -20.73
C GLY A 60 -2.93 1.49 -19.43
N ARG A 61 -2.32 0.56 -18.69
CA ARG A 61 -1.31 0.90 -17.66
C ARG A 61 -0.03 1.37 -18.36
N ALA A 62 -0.07 2.59 -18.90
CA ALA A 62 0.95 3.14 -19.80
C ALA A 62 2.26 3.52 -19.09
N SER A 63 2.23 3.72 -17.77
CA SER A 63 3.37 4.19 -16.99
C SER A 63 4.00 3.05 -16.20
N ARG A 64 5.13 2.53 -16.68
CA ARG A 64 6.00 1.63 -15.91
C ARG A 64 6.79 2.47 -14.91
N TYR A 65 6.26 2.62 -13.70
CA TYR A 65 6.96 3.35 -12.64
C TYR A 65 8.28 2.66 -12.32
N VAL A 66 9.34 3.45 -12.27
CA VAL A 66 10.66 3.04 -11.79
C VAL A 66 10.78 3.44 -10.33
N LEU A 67 11.23 2.50 -9.51
CA LEU A 67 11.49 2.69 -8.10
C LEU A 67 12.94 2.32 -7.84
N GLU A 68 13.58 3.00 -6.90
CA GLU A 68 14.91 2.64 -6.42
C GLU A 68 14.86 2.46 -4.92
N SER A 69 15.67 1.56 -4.40
CA SER A 69 15.85 1.40 -2.96
C SER A 69 17.33 1.28 -2.64
N ASP A 70 17.75 1.95 -1.59
CA ASP A 70 19.11 1.94 -1.04
C ASP A 70 18.99 1.87 0.50
N GLU A 71 20.08 2.03 1.22
CA GLU A 71 20.08 2.22 2.67
C GLU A 71 20.74 3.56 3.04
N PRO A 72 20.40 4.15 4.20
CA PRO A 72 21.18 5.25 4.76
C PRO A 72 22.63 4.81 5.04
N ALA A 73 23.56 5.76 5.13
CA ALA A 73 24.96 5.45 5.43
C ALA A 73 25.13 4.68 6.76
N ALA A 74 24.28 4.96 7.75
CA ALA A 74 24.25 4.24 9.03
C ALA A 74 23.90 2.75 8.89
N LEU A 75 23.27 2.36 7.78
CA LEU A 75 22.89 0.99 7.40
C LEU A 75 23.67 0.53 6.15
N LEU A 76 24.87 1.06 5.95
CA LEU A 76 25.85 0.64 4.93
C LEU A 76 25.46 0.98 3.47
N GLY A 77 24.39 1.75 3.25
CA GLY A 77 24.03 2.22 1.92
C GLY A 77 24.65 3.57 1.58
N THR A 78 24.15 4.19 0.52
CA THR A 78 24.67 5.46 0.01
C THR A 78 23.68 6.61 0.08
N ASP A 79 22.54 6.40 0.75
CA ASP A 79 21.47 7.39 0.93
C ASP A 79 20.97 7.98 -0.41
N LYS A 80 21.00 7.18 -1.48
CA LYS A 80 20.61 7.61 -2.83
C LYS A 80 19.13 7.37 -3.16
N ALA A 81 18.47 6.54 -2.36
CA ALA A 81 17.07 6.19 -2.52
C ALA A 81 16.47 5.77 -1.17
N ALA A 82 15.15 5.76 -1.09
CA ALA A 82 14.43 5.34 0.12
C ALA A 82 14.78 3.90 0.52
N ASN A 83 14.80 3.64 1.82
CA ASN A 83 15.09 2.30 2.32
C ASN A 83 13.88 1.36 2.24
N PRO A 84 14.10 0.03 2.25
CA PRO A 84 13.01 -0.94 2.16
C PRO A 84 11.95 -0.78 3.26
N GLY A 85 12.34 -0.37 4.47
CA GLY A 85 11.41 -0.07 5.57
C GLY A 85 10.50 1.13 5.27
N GLU A 86 11.04 2.20 4.68
CA GLU A 86 10.27 3.36 4.21
C GLU A 86 9.31 2.97 3.09
N TYR A 87 9.70 2.04 2.20
CA TYR A 87 8.79 1.50 1.19
C TYR A 87 7.61 0.73 1.80
N VAL A 88 7.82 0.00 2.90
CA VAL A 88 6.72 -0.65 3.63
C VAL A 88 5.75 0.40 4.19
N LEU A 89 6.27 1.47 4.80
CA LEU A 89 5.45 2.57 5.29
C LEU A 89 4.69 3.28 4.15
N GLN A 90 5.37 3.53 3.02
CA GLN A 90 4.76 4.16 1.85
C GLN A 90 3.64 3.31 1.25
N ALA A 91 3.83 2.00 1.17
CA ALA A 91 2.80 1.07 0.71
C ALA A 91 1.57 1.10 1.64
N LEU A 92 1.78 1.09 2.95
CA LEU A 92 0.70 1.16 3.94
C LEU A 92 -0.04 2.51 3.86
N ALA A 93 0.70 3.62 3.79
CA ALA A 93 0.13 4.97 3.67
C ALA A 93 -0.73 5.12 2.41
N GLY A 94 -0.23 4.65 1.25
CA GLY A 94 -0.98 4.66 0.01
C GLY A 94 -2.26 3.82 0.09
N CYS A 95 -2.18 2.64 0.70
CA CYS A 95 -3.34 1.78 0.90
C CYS A 95 -4.39 2.42 1.82
N TYR A 96 -3.96 3.07 2.91
CA TYR A 96 -4.85 3.81 3.80
C TYR A 96 -5.52 4.97 3.07
N ALA A 97 -4.77 5.77 2.31
CA ALA A 97 -5.33 6.89 1.56
C ALA A 97 -6.43 6.44 0.58
N VAL A 98 -6.18 5.40 -0.21
CA VAL A 98 -7.19 4.82 -1.12
C VAL A 98 -8.39 4.31 -0.36
N THR A 99 -8.18 3.60 0.75
CA THR A 99 -9.27 3.02 1.55
C THR A 99 -10.12 4.12 2.20
N TYR A 100 -9.52 5.18 2.74
CA TYR A 100 -10.24 6.34 3.28
C TYR A 100 -11.07 7.02 2.20
N ALA A 101 -10.45 7.41 1.08
CA ALA A 101 -11.13 8.16 0.02
C ALA A 101 -12.33 7.40 -0.54
N THR A 102 -12.16 6.10 -0.82
CA THR A 102 -13.22 5.25 -1.36
C THR A 102 -14.33 4.97 -0.34
N ASN A 103 -14.00 4.67 0.92
CA ASN A 103 -15.03 4.42 1.95
C ASN A 103 -15.77 5.70 2.35
N ALA A 104 -15.08 6.85 2.39
CA ALA A 104 -15.71 8.14 2.60
C ALA A 104 -16.67 8.46 1.44
N ALA A 105 -16.24 8.24 0.19
CA ALA A 105 -17.09 8.45 -0.98
C ALA A 105 -18.36 7.58 -0.95
N VAL A 106 -18.24 6.29 -0.61
CA VAL A 106 -19.39 5.37 -0.46
C VAL A 106 -20.38 5.84 0.62
N ARG A 107 -19.89 6.52 1.66
CA ARG A 107 -20.71 7.04 2.77
C ARG A 107 -21.20 8.48 2.53
N GLY A 108 -20.87 9.10 1.39
CA GLY A 108 -21.20 10.49 1.12
C GLY A 108 -20.44 11.48 2.01
N ILE A 109 -19.29 11.09 2.57
CA ILE A 109 -18.46 11.93 3.43
C ILE A 109 -17.39 12.64 2.58
N GLU A 110 -17.38 13.97 2.63
CA GLU A 110 -16.33 14.79 2.05
C GLU A 110 -15.12 14.86 2.99
N LEU A 111 -13.93 14.56 2.49
CA LEU A 111 -12.67 14.76 3.20
C LEU A 111 -12.04 16.07 2.74
N SER A 112 -11.95 17.04 3.63
CA SER A 112 -11.22 18.29 3.36
C SER A 112 -9.71 18.16 3.59
N SER A 113 -9.28 17.20 4.40
CA SER A 113 -7.87 16.83 4.53
C SER A 113 -7.70 15.40 5.04
N LEU A 114 -6.64 14.74 4.59
CA LEU A 114 -6.13 13.47 5.15
C LEU A 114 -4.61 13.52 5.18
N ARG A 115 -4.02 13.42 6.37
CA ARG A 115 -2.57 13.33 6.59
C ARG A 115 -2.27 12.13 7.48
N LEU A 116 -1.21 11.40 7.14
CA LEU A 116 -0.75 10.23 7.87
C LEU A 116 0.67 10.47 8.35
N GLU A 117 0.95 10.13 9.61
CA GLU A 117 2.30 10.03 10.15
C GLU A 117 2.57 8.55 10.47
N LEU A 118 3.63 7.98 9.91
CA LEU A 118 3.96 6.57 10.05
C LEU A 118 5.40 6.39 10.54
N GLU A 119 5.61 5.38 11.36
CA GLU A 119 6.90 4.97 11.86
C GLU A 119 6.94 3.44 12.02
N VAL A 120 8.13 2.87 11.88
CA VAL A 120 8.38 1.43 12.01
C VAL A 120 9.66 1.19 12.79
N ASP A 121 9.62 0.22 13.70
CA ASP A 121 10.80 -0.20 14.46
C ASP A 121 11.35 -1.53 13.94
N PHE A 122 12.67 -1.58 13.84
CA PHE A 122 13.43 -2.80 13.56
C PHE A 122 14.52 -2.98 14.62
N ASP A 123 14.88 -4.24 14.87
CA ASP A 123 16.06 -4.58 15.67
C ASP A 123 17.05 -5.31 14.78
N LEU A 124 18.18 -4.65 14.52
CA LEU A 124 19.20 -5.11 13.61
C LEU A 124 19.87 -6.40 14.08
N ARG A 125 19.75 -6.80 15.36
CA ARG A 125 20.32 -8.07 15.83
C ARG A 125 19.77 -9.27 15.07
N GLY A 126 18.49 -9.23 14.69
CA GLY A 126 17.89 -10.29 13.89
C GLY A 126 18.42 -10.31 12.45
N PHE A 127 18.53 -9.14 11.81
CA PHE A 127 19.07 -9.02 10.45
C PHE A 127 20.57 -9.38 10.37
N LEU A 128 21.35 -8.94 11.35
CA LEU A 128 22.80 -9.17 11.45
C LEU A 128 23.15 -10.56 12.03
N ASN A 129 22.15 -11.40 12.31
CA ASN A 129 22.32 -12.75 12.86
C ASN A 129 23.16 -12.76 14.15
N LEU A 130 22.89 -11.80 15.04
CA LEU A 130 23.55 -11.64 16.34
C LEU A 130 22.74 -12.26 17.49
N ASP A 131 21.44 -12.47 17.29
CA ASP A 131 20.52 -13.00 18.30
C ASP A 131 19.36 -13.77 17.62
N ASP A 132 19.38 -15.10 17.70
CA ASP A 132 18.38 -15.98 17.07
C ASP A 132 16.97 -15.83 17.68
N SER A 133 16.85 -15.22 18.87
CA SER A 133 15.55 -14.95 19.48
C SER A 133 14.87 -13.70 18.92
N VAL A 134 15.63 -12.84 18.22
CA VAL A 134 15.13 -11.60 17.64
C VAL A 134 14.75 -11.84 16.18
N ARG A 135 13.46 -11.66 15.88
CA ARG A 135 12.99 -11.71 14.49
C ARG A 135 13.56 -10.52 13.69
N PRO A 136 13.99 -10.71 12.43
CA PRO A 136 14.54 -9.64 11.59
C PRO A 136 13.49 -8.67 11.03
N GLY A 137 12.19 -9.01 11.10
CA GLY A 137 11.10 -8.19 10.58
C GLY A 137 10.76 -6.99 11.48
N ALA A 138 9.80 -6.18 11.02
CA ALA A 138 9.28 -5.06 11.80
C ALA A 138 8.71 -5.51 13.14
N GLN A 139 9.03 -4.80 14.21
CA GLN A 139 8.51 -5.07 15.56
C GLN A 139 7.15 -4.41 15.78
N GLN A 140 7.03 -3.16 15.34
CA GLN A 140 5.79 -2.40 15.42
C GLN A 140 5.78 -1.33 14.33
N ILE A 141 4.60 -1.14 13.73
CA ILE A 141 4.29 0.01 12.87
C ILE A 141 3.21 0.81 13.59
N ARG A 142 3.42 2.12 13.72
CA ARG A 142 2.43 3.05 14.32
C ARG A 142 2.00 4.04 13.27
N VAL A 143 0.69 4.30 13.20
CA VAL A 143 0.07 5.22 12.24
C VAL A 143 -0.79 6.22 12.99
N ARG A 144 -0.50 7.50 12.82
CA ARG A 144 -1.37 8.60 13.30
C ARG A 144 -2.12 9.16 12.11
N VAL A 145 -3.45 9.16 12.19
CA VAL A 145 -4.31 9.71 11.15
C VAL A 145 -4.84 11.06 11.57
N HIS A 146 -4.70 12.04 10.68
CA HIS A 146 -5.28 13.36 10.81
C HIS A 146 -6.27 13.55 9.65
N ALA A 147 -7.56 13.37 9.92
CA ALA A 147 -8.62 13.55 8.94
C ALA A 147 -9.52 14.73 9.36
N LYS A 148 -10.01 15.48 8.36
CA LYS A 148 -11.01 16.53 8.56
C LYS A 148 -12.10 16.41 7.51
N SER A 149 -13.32 16.73 7.91
CA SER A 149 -14.49 16.72 7.04
C SER A 149 -15.43 17.86 7.44
N PRO A 150 -15.98 18.62 6.47
CA PRO A 150 -17.06 19.58 6.74
C PRO A 150 -18.43 18.89 6.84
N THR A 151 -18.55 17.63 6.42
CA THR A 151 -19.84 16.91 6.32
C THR A 151 -19.94 15.69 7.24
N ALA A 152 -18.98 15.48 8.13
CA ALA A 152 -18.96 14.35 9.04
C ALA A 152 -18.58 14.74 10.46
N THR A 153 -19.11 14.00 11.44
CA THR A 153 -18.72 14.12 12.85
C THR A 153 -17.42 13.37 13.14
N ASP A 154 -16.81 13.65 14.30
CA ASP A 154 -15.61 12.94 14.75
C ASP A 154 -15.88 11.43 14.90
N GLU A 155 -17.07 11.02 15.32
CA GLU A 155 -17.47 9.60 15.39
C GLU A 155 -17.50 8.96 14.00
N GLN A 156 -18.04 9.65 12.99
CA GLN A 156 -18.06 9.15 11.62
C GLN A 156 -16.64 9.06 11.03
N LEU A 157 -15.76 9.99 11.37
CA LEU A 157 -14.34 9.92 11.00
C LEU A 157 -13.61 8.78 11.72
N GLN A 158 -13.95 8.51 12.98
CA GLN A 158 -13.43 7.35 13.71
C GLN A 158 -13.94 6.04 13.10
N GLU A 159 -15.20 5.94 12.71
CA GLU A 159 -15.73 4.77 12.01
C GLU A 159 -15.05 4.54 10.65
N LEU A 160 -14.72 5.60 9.92
CA LEU A 160 -13.90 5.51 8.71
C LEU A 160 -12.51 4.95 9.02
N THR A 161 -11.91 5.39 10.12
CA THR A 161 -10.61 4.90 10.60
C THR A 161 -10.66 3.41 10.94
N ASP A 162 -11.69 2.97 11.64
CA ASP A 162 -11.90 1.57 11.98
C ASP A 162 -12.17 0.72 10.73
N ALA A 163 -12.90 1.26 9.76
CA ALA A 163 -13.14 0.60 8.48
C ALA A 163 -11.84 0.41 7.69
N VAL A 164 -10.94 1.40 7.69
CA VAL A 164 -9.63 1.31 7.03
C VAL A 164 -8.79 0.21 7.65
N GLN A 165 -8.78 0.09 8.98
CA GLN A 165 -8.08 -0.99 9.67
C GLN A 165 -8.59 -2.39 9.31
N LYS A 166 -9.89 -2.52 8.98
CA LYS A 166 -10.51 -3.79 8.61
C LYS A 166 -10.42 -4.12 7.12
N ARG A 167 -10.29 -3.11 6.26
CA ARG A 167 -10.47 -3.25 4.81
C ARG A 167 -9.21 -3.00 4.00
N SER A 168 -8.14 -2.45 4.60
CA SER A 168 -6.87 -2.20 3.92
C SER A 168 -6.15 -3.52 3.60
N PRO A 169 -5.96 -3.88 2.31
CA PRO A 169 -5.25 -5.11 1.96
C PRO A 169 -3.79 -5.10 2.41
N ILE A 170 -3.11 -3.96 2.34
CA ILE A 170 -1.69 -3.87 2.76
C ILE A 170 -1.54 -4.01 4.27
N ARG A 171 -2.45 -3.44 5.07
CA ARG A 171 -2.43 -3.69 6.51
C ARG A 171 -2.65 -5.16 6.82
N ASP A 172 -3.60 -5.81 6.16
CA ASP A 172 -3.86 -7.23 6.33
C ASP A 172 -2.61 -8.07 5.98
N THR A 173 -1.96 -7.78 4.86
CA THR A 173 -0.67 -8.39 4.46
C THR A 173 0.42 -8.22 5.52
N LEU A 174 0.52 -7.05 6.16
CA LEU A 174 1.55 -6.77 7.16
C LEU A 174 1.22 -7.37 8.53
N ALA A 175 -0.06 -7.51 8.87
CA ALA A 175 -0.52 -7.97 10.17
C ALA A 175 -0.66 -9.50 10.26
N ASN A 176 -0.72 -10.20 9.14
CA ASN A 176 -0.96 -11.64 9.08
C ASN A 176 0.14 -12.37 8.30
N PRO A 177 0.41 -13.66 8.60
CA PRO A 177 1.31 -14.47 7.80
C PRO A 177 0.80 -14.61 6.35
N VAL A 178 1.68 -14.33 5.40
CA VAL A 178 1.48 -14.58 3.96
C VAL A 178 2.54 -15.58 3.52
N ASP A 179 2.14 -16.58 2.74
CA ASP A 179 3.08 -17.54 2.16
C ASP A 179 3.95 -16.85 1.11
N ILE A 180 5.27 -16.91 1.30
CA ILE A 180 6.27 -16.31 0.42
C ILE A 180 7.17 -17.44 -0.10
N VAL A 181 7.00 -17.77 -1.37
CA VAL A 181 7.77 -18.83 -2.03
C VAL A 181 8.93 -18.21 -2.79
N THR A 182 10.16 -18.55 -2.39
CA THR A 182 11.40 -18.10 -3.06
C THR A 182 12.04 -19.26 -3.79
N THR A 183 12.29 -19.09 -5.09
CA THR A 183 12.98 -20.09 -5.93
C THR A 183 14.20 -19.46 -6.58
N LEU A 184 15.36 -20.11 -6.43
CA LEU A 184 16.56 -19.76 -7.18
C LEU A 184 16.44 -20.31 -8.62
N VAL A 185 16.43 -19.41 -9.59
CA VAL A 185 16.46 -19.76 -11.03
C VAL A 185 17.89 -19.60 -11.54
N ARG A 186 18.36 -20.56 -12.36
CA ARG A 186 19.69 -20.55 -12.98
C ARG A 186 19.56 -20.48 -14.50
#